data_AF-A0AA36AJI6-F1
#
_entry.id   AF-A0AA36AJI6-F1
#
_cell.length_a   1.000
_cell.length_b   1.000
_cell.length_c   1.000
_cell.angle_alpha   90.00
_cell.angle_beta   90.00
_cell.angle_gamma   90.00
#
_symmetry.space_group_name_H-M   'P 1'
#
loop_
_entity.id
_entity.type
_entity.pdbx_description
1 polymer ?
#
loop_
_entity_poly.entity_id
_entity_poly.type
_entity_poly.pdbx_seq_one_letter_code
_entity_poly.pdbx_strand_id
1 'polypeptide(L)'
;MCQKHWPAYHISRNKDSSNTDSHSCISLRTTWHCIHKVTRGCAGSLEYYTEKSRVKSQMELYKCPFEGDIYNTTNAIQRPPAHPPDPECIYNGKGAYKHCGLFGDPHLRTFDHKCQTCKIEGAWPLVNNKHLIVMVTNKRVGLDSSATATSLLTVMIKRNDKCGSTNVITYVTHERSLPNAFDGGATHYGPGKEIELKEKQRNKIKCNLIQRKTRQTEYFVRLSVSSNLKAEKK
;
A
#
# COMPACT_ATOMS: atom_id res chain seq x y z
N MET A 1 23.06 26.01 -3.84
CA MET A 1 21.74 26.61 -3.53
C MET A 1 20.69 25.93 -4.41
N CYS A 2 19.72 25.23 -3.81
CA CYS A 2 18.58 24.69 -4.52
C CYS A 2 17.31 25.10 -3.77
N GLN A 3 16.81 26.30 -4.09
CA GLN A 3 15.42 26.65 -3.88
C GLN A 3 14.67 26.35 -5.17
N LYS A 4 13.55 25.63 -5.09
CA LYS A 4 12.35 25.88 -5.91
C LYS A 4 11.11 25.56 -5.07
N HIS A 5 10.40 26.63 -4.69
CA HIS A 5 9.02 26.61 -4.24
C HIS A 5 8.10 26.28 -5.43
N TRP A 6 6.96 25.63 -5.16
CA TRP A 6 5.75 25.71 -5.99
C TRP A 6 4.56 26.01 -5.05
N PRO A 7 3.58 26.83 -5.46
CA PRO A 7 2.72 27.54 -4.52
C PRO A 7 1.59 26.69 -3.97
N ALA A 8 1.14 27.06 -2.77
CA ALA A 8 -0.07 26.55 -2.16
C ALA A 8 -1.27 26.89 -3.05
N TYR A 9 -2.04 25.87 -3.42
CA TYR A 9 -3.34 26.06 -4.04
C TYR A 9 -4.30 26.60 -2.97
N HIS A 10 -4.77 27.83 -3.15
CA HIS A 10 -5.92 28.35 -2.42
C HIS A 10 -7.18 27.90 -3.16
N ILE A 11 -7.94 26.98 -2.57
CA ILE A 11 -9.34 26.75 -2.99
C ILE A 11 -10.18 27.80 -2.26
N SER A 12 -10.63 28.80 -3.01
CA SER A 12 -11.61 29.79 -2.60
C SER A 12 -12.92 29.11 -2.20
N ARG A 13 -13.40 29.38 -0.98
CA ARG A 13 -14.77 29.05 -0.58
C ARG A 13 -15.72 29.99 -1.32
N ASN A 14 -16.40 29.50 -2.35
CA ASN A 14 -17.63 30.15 -2.78
C ASN A 14 -18.79 29.60 -1.96
N LYS A 15 -19.40 30.51 -1.22
CA LYS A 15 -20.62 30.32 -0.47
C LYS A 15 -21.75 30.59 -1.44
N ASP A 16 -22.44 29.55 -1.89
CA ASP A 16 -23.77 29.73 -2.46
C ASP A 16 -24.74 28.70 -1.91
N SER A 17 -25.83 29.27 -1.41
CA SER A 17 -26.97 28.60 -0.79
C SER A 17 -28.02 28.33 -1.85
N SER A 18 -28.16 27.08 -2.26
CA SER A 18 -29.40 26.57 -2.85
C SER A 18 -29.39 25.06 -2.75
N ASN A 19 -30.35 24.50 -2.02
CA ASN A 19 -30.77 23.10 -1.88
C ASN A 19 -30.06 22.08 -2.81
N THR A 20 -28.77 21.85 -2.54
CA THR A 20 -27.89 20.89 -3.20
C THR A 20 -27.06 20.31 -2.07
N ASP A 21 -27.12 19.00 -1.91
CA ASP A 21 -26.39 18.32 -0.85
C ASP A 21 -24.89 18.59 -1.04
N SER A 22 -24.23 19.16 -0.04
CA SER A 22 -22.80 19.52 -0.17
C SER A 22 -22.00 18.26 -0.54
N HIS A 23 -21.05 18.36 -1.47
CA HIS A 23 -20.16 17.25 -1.82
C HIS A 23 -19.50 16.58 -0.59
N SER A 24 -19.26 17.36 0.47
CA SER A 24 -18.79 16.86 1.76
C SER A 24 -19.81 15.95 2.45
N CYS A 25 -21.10 16.32 2.45
CA CYS A 25 -22.18 15.50 3.02
C CYS A 25 -22.44 14.24 2.19
N ILE A 26 -22.43 14.33 0.86
CA ILE A 26 -22.53 13.17 -0.04
C ILE A 26 -21.37 12.19 0.23
N SER A 27 -20.15 12.69 0.41
CA SER A 27 -18.97 11.86 0.72
C SER A 27 -19.06 11.19 2.09
N LEU A 28 -19.45 11.93 3.13
CA LEU A 28 -19.62 11.39 4.48
C LEU A 28 -20.70 10.32 4.53
N ARG A 29 -21.83 10.55 3.85
CA ARG A 29 -22.92 9.60 3.72
C ARG A 29 -22.50 8.32 2.97
N THR A 30 -21.81 8.48 1.84
CA THR A 30 -21.25 7.34 1.09
C THR A 30 -20.35 6.47 1.97
N THR A 31 -19.48 7.11 2.76
CA THR A 31 -18.57 6.44 3.69
C THR A 31 -19.33 5.74 4.81
N TRP A 32 -20.33 6.40 5.40
CA TRP A 32 -21.21 5.84 6.43
C TRP A 32 -21.91 4.56 5.96
N HIS A 33 -22.51 4.58 4.76
CA HIS A 33 -23.13 3.38 4.17
C HIS A 33 -22.12 2.25 3.92
N CYS A 34 -20.91 2.58 3.45
CA CYS A 34 -19.87 1.58 3.21
C CYS A 34 -19.42 0.89 4.51
N ILE A 35 -19.15 1.68 5.56
CA ILE A 35 -18.78 1.17 6.88
C ILE A 35 -19.88 0.24 7.42
N HIS A 36 -21.15 0.64 7.31
CA HIS A 36 -22.25 -0.17 7.78
C HIS A 36 -22.41 -1.52 7.03
N LYS A 37 -22.09 -1.58 5.73
CA LYS A 37 -22.13 -2.84 4.96
C LYS A 37 -21.14 -3.89 5.45
N VAL A 38 -19.99 -3.48 6.01
CA VAL A 38 -18.94 -4.41 6.47
C VAL A 38 -19.01 -4.74 7.97
N THR A 39 -20.03 -4.21 8.68
CA THR A 39 -20.21 -4.36 10.14
C THR A 39 -20.05 -5.80 10.64
N ARG A 40 -20.68 -6.77 9.97
CA ARG A 40 -20.67 -8.18 10.41
C ARG A 40 -19.27 -8.81 10.35
N GLY A 41 -18.45 -8.42 9.38
CA GLY A 41 -17.09 -8.93 9.22
C GLY A 41 -16.05 -8.22 10.09
N CYS A 42 -16.37 -7.05 10.62
CA CYS A 42 -15.43 -6.19 11.34
C CYS A 42 -15.80 -5.97 12.83
N ALA A 43 -16.73 -6.77 13.37
CA ALA A 43 -17.30 -6.57 14.71
C ALA A 43 -16.29 -6.55 15.87
N GLY A 44 -15.07 -7.06 15.68
CA GLY A 44 -13.97 -7.04 16.66
C GLY A 44 -12.78 -6.13 16.30
N SER A 45 -12.84 -5.35 15.22
CA SER A 45 -11.75 -4.43 14.84
C SER A 45 -11.91 -3.09 15.54
N LEU A 46 -10.86 -2.66 16.25
CA LEU A 46 -10.82 -1.32 16.84
C LEU A 46 -10.85 -0.25 15.75
N GLU A 47 -10.13 -0.44 14.64
CA GLU A 47 -10.10 0.53 13.54
C GLU A 47 -11.48 0.77 12.95
N TYR A 48 -12.30 -0.29 12.82
CA TYR A 48 -13.68 -0.18 12.36
C TYR A 48 -14.52 0.75 13.26
N TYR A 49 -14.46 0.58 14.58
CA TYR A 49 -15.22 1.43 15.49
C TYR A 49 -14.67 2.85 15.57
N THR A 50 -13.34 3.02 15.49
CA THR A 50 -12.71 4.34 15.42
C THR A 50 -13.19 5.10 14.20
N GLU A 51 -13.16 4.46 13.03
CA GLU A 51 -13.55 5.10 11.77
C GLU A 51 -15.06 5.35 11.71
N LYS A 52 -15.87 4.40 12.17
CA LYS A 52 -17.33 4.58 12.30
C LYS A 52 -17.67 5.78 13.18
N SER A 53 -16.99 5.91 14.32
CA SER A 53 -17.21 7.02 15.25
C SER A 53 -16.74 8.35 14.64
N ARG A 54 -15.58 8.35 13.96
CA ARG A 54 -15.03 9.52 13.27
C ARG A 54 -15.99 10.06 12.21
N VAL A 55 -16.52 9.17 11.36
CA VAL A 55 -17.49 9.55 10.31
C VAL A 55 -18.79 10.07 10.92
N LYS A 56 -19.31 9.41 11.96
CA LYS A 56 -20.51 9.86 12.68
C LYS A 56 -20.34 11.28 13.23
N SER A 57 -19.25 11.53 13.96
CA SER A 57 -18.97 12.85 14.55
C SER A 57 -18.80 13.93 13.49
N GLN A 58 -18.24 13.60 12.32
CA GLN A 58 -18.16 14.55 11.20
C GLN A 58 -19.55 14.85 10.62
N MET A 59 -20.43 13.87 10.47
CA MET A 59 -21.80 14.12 9.99
C MET A 59 -22.56 15.06 10.92
N GLU A 60 -22.43 14.87 12.24
CA GLU A 60 -23.03 15.75 13.25
C GLU A 60 -22.43 17.17 13.20
N LEU A 61 -21.10 17.28 13.10
CA LEU A 61 -20.39 18.56 13.04
C LEU A 61 -20.80 19.40 11.81
N TYR A 62 -20.91 18.76 10.65
CA TYR A 62 -21.30 19.43 9.39
C TYR A 62 -22.81 19.49 9.17
N LYS A 63 -23.61 18.99 10.13
CA LYS A 63 -25.08 18.92 10.04
C LYS A 63 -25.55 18.19 8.78
N CYS A 64 -24.83 17.15 8.37
CA CYS A 64 -25.18 16.34 7.20
C CYS A 64 -26.27 15.33 7.59
N PRO A 65 -27.38 15.23 6.81
CA PRO A 65 -28.37 14.19 7.06
C PRO A 65 -27.80 12.81 6.72
N PHE A 66 -28.19 11.81 7.53
CA PHE A 66 -27.76 10.41 7.35
C PHE A 66 -28.38 9.77 6.11
N GLU A 67 -29.57 10.20 5.70
CA GLU A 67 -30.16 9.89 4.40
C GLU A 67 -29.92 11.00 3.36
N GLY A 68 -30.00 10.64 2.08
CA GLY A 68 -29.83 11.54 0.93
C GLY A 68 -28.94 10.94 -0.15
N ASP A 69 -28.51 11.76 -1.11
CA ASP A 69 -27.63 11.35 -2.22
C ASP A 69 -26.32 10.70 -1.76
N ILE A 70 -25.97 9.56 -2.35
CA ILE A 70 -24.67 8.92 -2.17
C ILE A 70 -23.98 8.83 -3.52
N TYR A 71 -22.65 8.83 -3.52
CA TYR A 71 -21.94 8.44 -4.73
C TYR A 71 -22.35 7.02 -5.09
N ASN A 72 -22.68 6.83 -6.37
CA ASN A 72 -23.08 5.53 -6.89
C ASN A 72 -21.85 4.60 -6.94
N THR A 73 -21.54 3.99 -5.81
CA THR A 73 -20.39 3.07 -5.65
C THR A 73 -20.61 1.73 -6.36
N THR A 74 -21.80 1.50 -6.92
CA THR A 74 -22.13 0.31 -7.73
C THR A 74 -21.24 0.21 -8.97
N ASN A 75 -20.66 1.32 -9.44
CA ASN A 75 -19.66 1.31 -10.52
C ASN A 75 -18.20 1.32 -10.04
N ALA A 76 -17.94 1.64 -8.78
CA ALA A 76 -16.59 1.58 -8.18
C ALA A 76 -16.22 0.16 -7.72
N ILE A 77 -17.22 -0.72 -7.54
CA ILE A 77 -17.05 -2.15 -7.30
C ILE A 77 -17.83 -2.96 -8.35
N GLN A 78 -17.81 -2.53 -9.61
CA GLN A 78 -17.90 -3.54 -10.66
C GLN A 78 -16.57 -4.27 -10.65
N ARG A 79 -16.48 -5.29 -9.79
CA ARG A 79 -15.51 -6.36 -10.00
C ARG A 79 -15.86 -6.87 -11.40
N PRO A 80 -15.00 -6.67 -12.41
CA PRO A 80 -15.31 -7.14 -13.75
C PRO A 80 -15.69 -8.61 -13.64
N PRO A 81 -16.71 -9.08 -14.39
CA PRO A 81 -17.06 -10.50 -14.42
C PRO A 81 -15.76 -11.28 -14.56
N ALA A 82 -15.55 -12.27 -13.70
CA ALA A 82 -14.32 -13.04 -13.58
C ALA A 82 -14.02 -13.71 -14.91
N HIS A 83 -13.39 -12.96 -15.81
CA HIS A 83 -12.74 -13.51 -16.97
C HIS A 83 -11.60 -14.36 -16.42
N PRO A 84 -11.39 -15.57 -16.97
CA PRO A 84 -10.20 -16.31 -16.64
C PRO A 84 -9.00 -15.36 -16.81
N PRO A 85 -8.08 -15.31 -15.82
CA PRO A 85 -6.94 -14.44 -15.93
C PRO A 85 -6.24 -14.71 -17.25
N ASP A 86 -5.87 -13.65 -17.97
CA ASP A 86 -5.09 -13.77 -19.20
C ASP A 86 -3.96 -14.79 -18.93
N PRO A 87 -3.73 -15.80 -19.78
CA PRO A 87 -2.60 -16.71 -19.63
C PRO A 87 -1.26 -15.99 -19.37
N GLU A 88 -1.15 -14.74 -19.85
CA GLU A 88 -0.07 -13.78 -19.57
C GLU A 88 -0.03 -13.25 -18.13
N CYS A 89 -0.91 -13.66 -17.22
CA CYS A 89 -0.98 -13.16 -15.85
C CYS A 89 -0.96 -14.28 -14.79
N ILE A 90 -1.06 -15.54 -15.23
CA ILE A 90 -0.90 -16.72 -14.39
C ILE A 90 0.59 -16.94 -14.10
N TYR A 91 1.00 -17.43 -12.93
CA TYR A 91 2.39 -17.82 -12.66
C TYR A 91 2.56 -19.33 -12.61
N ASN A 92 3.49 -19.87 -13.42
CA ASN A 92 3.70 -21.32 -13.52
C ASN A 92 4.95 -21.83 -12.75
N GLY A 93 5.64 -21.00 -11.97
CA GLY A 93 6.77 -21.43 -11.13
C GLY A 93 8.13 -21.57 -11.81
N LYS A 94 8.23 -21.38 -13.14
CA LYS A 94 9.40 -21.79 -13.95
C LYS A 94 10.20 -20.59 -14.47
N GLY A 95 11.23 -20.16 -13.73
CA GLY A 95 12.15 -19.09 -14.17
C GLY A 95 13.41 -18.99 -13.30
N ALA A 96 14.45 -18.32 -13.82
CA ALA A 96 15.67 -18.00 -13.06
C ALA A 96 15.45 -16.76 -12.19
N TYR A 97 15.71 -16.85 -10.88
CA TYR A 97 15.52 -15.75 -9.94
C TYR A 97 16.83 -15.02 -9.67
N LYS A 98 16.80 -13.69 -9.69
CA LYS A 98 17.82 -12.87 -9.05
C LYS A 98 17.33 -12.46 -7.66
N HIS A 99 18.23 -12.46 -6.69
CA HIS A 99 17.93 -12.12 -5.31
C HIS A 99 18.66 -10.85 -4.90
N CYS A 100 17.93 -9.93 -4.29
CA CYS A 100 18.48 -8.77 -3.60
C CYS A 100 17.99 -8.80 -2.15
N GLY A 101 18.82 -8.39 -1.19
CA GLY A 101 18.49 -8.37 0.23
C GLY A 101 19.10 -7.16 0.93
N LEU A 102 18.38 -6.61 1.90
CA LEU A 102 18.81 -5.51 2.75
C LEU A 102 18.53 -5.88 4.22
N PHE A 103 19.52 -5.79 5.10
CA PHE A 103 19.39 -6.20 6.50
C PHE A 103 20.39 -5.47 7.40
N GLY A 104 20.09 -5.38 8.71
CA GLY A 104 21.00 -4.79 9.70
C GLY A 104 21.31 -3.32 9.41
N ASP A 105 22.59 -2.95 9.57
CA ASP A 105 23.15 -1.64 9.26
C ASP A 105 23.68 -1.59 7.83
N PRO A 106 22.93 -0.95 6.91
CA PRO A 106 22.24 -1.75 5.92
C PRO A 106 23.26 -2.49 5.05
N HIS A 107 23.37 -3.78 5.32
CA HIS A 107 24.09 -4.72 4.48
C HIS A 107 23.20 -5.01 3.28
N LEU A 108 23.66 -4.59 2.11
CA LEU A 108 23.03 -4.81 0.83
C LEU A 108 23.69 -5.99 0.13
N ARG A 109 22.91 -7.02 -0.18
CA ARG A 109 23.27 -8.03 -1.17
C ARG A 109 22.55 -7.70 -2.48
N THR A 110 23.31 -7.29 -3.49
CA THR A 110 22.78 -6.90 -4.81
C THR A 110 22.32 -8.11 -5.63
N PHE A 111 21.63 -7.85 -6.74
CA PHE A 111 21.18 -8.88 -7.69
C PHE A 111 22.32 -9.69 -8.33
N ASP A 112 23.52 -9.12 -8.41
CA ASP A 112 24.72 -9.79 -8.92
C ASP A 112 25.59 -10.35 -7.77
N HIS A 113 24.96 -10.60 -6.63
CA HIS A 113 25.54 -11.24 -5.44
C HIS A 113 26.67 -10.46 -4.75
N LYS A 114 26.92 -9.21 -5.13
CA LYS A 114 27.87 -8.33 -4.42
C LYS A 114 27.29 -7.91 -3.07
N CYS A 115 28.10 -7.98 -2.03
CA CYS A 115 27.76 -7.52 -0.68
C CYS A 115 28.38 -6.14 -0.44
N GLN A 116 27.61 -5.23 0.14
CA GLN A 116 28.03 -3.87 0.48
C GLN A 116 27.48 -3.51 1.85
N THR A 117 28.22 -2.72 2.62
CA THR A 117 27.73 -2.10 3.86
C THR A 117 27.54 -0.62 3.57
N CYS A 118 26.29 -0.16 3.64
CA CYS A 118 25.92 1.19 3.24
C CYS A 118 25.66 2.07 4.45
N LYS A 119 26.30 3.23 4.54
CA LYS A 119 25.94 4.27 5.52
C LYS A 119 25.06 5.31 4.84
N ILE A 120 23.78 4.99 4.71
CA ILE A 120 22.80 5.84 4.02
C ILE A 120 21.66 6.12 5.00
N GLU A 121 21.39 7.41 5.22
CA GLU A 121 20.28 7.94 6.00
C GLU A 121 19.24 8.54 5.04
N GLY A 122 17.95 8.48 5.41
CA GLY A 122 16.86 8.98 4.59
C GLY A 122 16.34 7.96 3.58
N ALA A 123 15.52 8.43 2.65
CA ALA A 123 14.80 7.60 1.68
C ALA A 123 15.59 7.41 0.39
N TRP A 124 15.67 6.17 -0.10
CA TRP A 124 16.36 5.84 -1.34
C TRP A 124 15.73 4.62 -2.06
N PRO A 125 15.85 4.54 -3.40
CA PRO A 125 15.33 3.43 -4.17
C PRO A 125 16.26 2.22 -4.09
N LEU A 126 15.77 1.11 -3.54
CA LEU A 126 16.45 -0.20 -3.62
C LEU A 126 16.23 -0.84 -4.99
N VAL A 127 15.03 -0.68 -5.56
CA VAL A 127 14.68 -1.14 -6.91
C VAL A 127 13.83 -0.06 -7.57
N ASN A 128 14.14 0.31 -8.81
CA ASN A 128 13.26 1.11 -9.65
C ASN A 128 13.37 0.61 -11.08
N ASN A 129 12.34 -0.10 -11.54
CA ASN A 129 12.30 -0.64 -12.90
C ASN A 129 10.92 -0.39 -13.52
N LYS A 130 10.68 -0.89 -14.73
CA LYS A 130 9.41 -0.71 -15.43
C LYS A 130 8.18 -1.34 -14.74
N HIS A 131 8.39 -2.21 -13.76
CA HIS A 131 7.35 -3.00 -13.08
C HIS A 131 7.00 -2.48 -11.70
N LEU A 132 8.01 -2.06 -10.93
CA LEU A 132 7.82 -1.65 -9.55
C LEU A 132 8.93 -0.73 -9.06
N ILE A 133 8.64 -0.14 -7.91
CA ILE A 133 9.59 0.63 -7.10
C ILE A 133 9.62 0.01 -5.70
N VAL A 134 10.81 -0.28 -5.20
CA VAL A 134 11.05 -0.57 -3.79
C VAL A 134 11.84 0.59 -3.21
N MET A 135 11.21 1.36 -2.35
CA MET A 135 11.81 2.44 -1.59
C MET A 135 12.06 1.99 -0.15
N VAL A 136 13.20 2.37 0.40
CA VAL A 136 13.55 2.13 1.79
C VAL A 136 13.95 3.45 2.43
N THR A 137 13.58 3.65 3.69
CA THR A 137 14.04 4.80 4.49
C THR A 137 14.84 4.29 5.67
N ASN A 138 16.08 4.72 5.79
CA ASN A 138 16.94 4.36 6.91
C ASN A 138 17.04 5.52 7.92
N LYS A 139 17.08 5.19 9.20
CA LYS A 139 17.32 6.12 10.31
C LYS A 139 18.53 5.69 11.12
N ARG A 140 19.19 6.61 11.80
CA ARG A 140 20.28 6.25 12.74
C ARG A 140 19.74 5.41 13.88
N VAL A 141 20.54 4.44 14.32
CA VAL A 141 20.19 3.54 15.44
C VAL A 141 20.37 4.24 16.80
N GLY A 142 21.13 5.35 16.86
CA GLY A 142 21.32 6.18 18.05
C GLY A 142 21.89 7.55 17.70
N LEU A 143 21.84 8.49 18.65
CA LEU A 143 22.24 9.90 18.47
C LEU A 143 23.70 10.06 18.00
N ASP A 144 24.61 9.27 18.58
CA ASP A 144 26.05 9.33 18.25
C ASP A 144 26.52 8.17 17.34
N SER A 145 25.59 7.34 16.85
CA SER A 145 25.93 6.21 16.01
C SER A 145 26.04 6.60 14.54
N SER A 146 27.07 6.07 13.90
CA SER A 146 27.20 6.12 12.44
C SER A 146 26.36 5.04 11.74
N ALA A 147 25.87 4.04 12.48
CA ALA A 147 25.05 2.98 11.93
C ALA A 147 23.61 3.47 11.68
N THR A 148 23.06 3.10 10.53
CA THR A 148 21.65 3.31 10.20
C THR A 148 20.91 1.98 10.15
N ALA A 149 19.59 1.97 10.25
CA ALA A 149 18.76 0.79 10.08
C ALA A 149 17.49 1.15 9.29
N THR A 150 16.92 0.19 8.57
CA THR A 150 15.71 0.41 7.77
C THR A 150 14.49 0.59 8.67
N SER A 151 13.88 1.77 8.57
CA SER A 151 12.74 2.21 9.37
C SER A 151 11.39 2.10 8.65
N LEU A 152 11.42 2.22 7.32
CA LEU A 152 10.25 2.21 6.44
C LEU A 152 10.61 1.47 5.15
N LEU A 153 9.68 0.66 4.67
CA LEU A 153 9.71 0.05 3.35
C LEU A 153 8.42 0.40 2.63
N THR A 154 8.55 0.92 1.42
CA THR A 154 7.43 1.20 0.52
C THR A 154 7.63 0.45 -0.80
N VAL A 155 6.66 -0.37 -1.16
CA VAL A 155 6.64 -1.10 -2.42
C VAL A 155 5.51 -0.53 -3.27
N MET A 156 5.83 0.01 -4.43
CA MET A 156 4.86 0.53 -5.39
C MET A 156 4.88 -0.35 -6.62
N ILE A 157 3.78 -1.03 -6.89
CA ILE A 157 3.59 -1.83 -8.09
C ILE A 157 3.00 -0.91 -9.16
N LYS A 158 3.72 -0.75 -10.27
CA LYS A 158 3.28 0.12 -11.36
C LYS A 158 2.09 -0.52 -12.08
N ARG A 159 1.21 0.34 -12.61
CA ARG A 159 0.01 -0.01 -13.38
C ARG A 159 0.34 -1.06 -14.44
N ASN A 160 -0.49 -2.10 -14.51
CA ASN A 160 -0.46 -3.12 -15.55
C ASN A 160 -1.89 -3.50 -15.94
N ASP A 161 -2.37 -2.87 -17.01
CA ASP A 161 -3.75 -3.03 -17.50
C ASP A 161 -4.09 -4.47 -17.88
N LYS A 162 -3.09 -5.26 -18.29
CA LYS A 162 -3.30 -6.67 -18.67
C LYS A 162 -3.54 -7.59 -17.47
N CYS A 163 -2.91 -7.29 -16.34
CA CYS A 163 -2.96 -8.15 -15.13
C CYS A 163 -3.76 -7.53 -13.98
N GLY A 164 -4.77 -6.71 -14.31
CA GLY A 164 -5.75 -6.23 -13.34
C GLY A 164 -5.25 -5.13 -12.38
N SER A 165 -4.06 -4.56 -12.60
CA SER A 165 -3.59 -3.36 -11.89
C SER A 165 -3.96 -2.13 -12.70
N THR A 166 -5.15 -1.59 -12.45
CA THR A 166 -5.68 -0.38 -13.10
C THR A 166 -5.01 0.90 -12.58
N ASN A 167 -4.47 0.84 -11.36
CA ASN A 167 -3.77 1.93 -10.68
C ASN A 167 -2.48 1.43 -10.03
N VAL A 168 -1.63 2.36 -9.55
CA VAL A 168 -0.48 2.03 -8.73
C VAL A 168 -0.96 1.40 -7.41
N ILE A 169 -0.40 0.24 -7.07
CA ILE A 169 -0.71 -0.46 -5.82
C ILE A 169 0.46 -0.22 -4.86
N THR A 170 0.17 0.26 -3.67
CA THR A 170 1.20 0.58 -2.67
C THR A 170 1.10 -0.39 -1.51
N TYR A 171 2.25 -0.85 -1.02
CA TYR A 171 2.40 -1.53 0.26
C TYR A 171 3.40 -0.76 1.10
N VAL A 172 3.03 -0.46 2.35
CA VAL A 172 3.88 0.28 3.29
C VAL A 172 4.01 -0.52 4.57
N THR A 173 5.23 -0.62 5.09
CA THR A 173 5.51 -1.25 6.37
C THR A 173 6.63 -0.53 7.10
N HIS A 174 6.58 -0.53 8.41
CA HIS A 174 7.55 0.13 9.29
C HIS A 174 7.96 -0.82 10.43
N GLU A 175 8.96 -0.44 11.22
CA GLU A 175 9.62 -1.28 12.24
C GLU A 175 8.65 -2.06 13.16
N ARG A 176 7.52 -1.44 13.52
CA ARG A 176 6.54 -1.98 14.48
C ARG A 176 5.29 -2.58 13.84
N SER A 177 5.12 -2.44 12.52
CA SER A 177 3.91 -2.88 11.84
C SER A 177 4.25 -3.54 10.52
N LEU A 178 3.81 -4.79 10.39
CA LEU A 178 3.94 -5.61 9.20
C LEU A 178 2.52 -5.91 8.69
N PRO A 179 1.86 -4.99 7.97
CA PRO A 179 0.48 -5.19 7.53
C PRO A 179 0.36 -6.42 6.63
N ASN A 180 -0.76 -7.12 6.76
CA ASN A 180 -1.15 -8.21 5.86
C ASN A 180 -2.00 -7.72 4.67
N ALA A 181 -2.11 -6.40 4.50
CA ALA A 181 -2.87 -5.74 3.45
C ALA A 181 -2.04 -4.62 2.79
N PHE A 182 -2.39 -4.30 1.54
CA PHE A 182 -1.92 -3.15 0.80
C PHE A 182 -2.52 -1.86 1.37
N ASP A 183 -1.98 -0.73 0.92
CA ASP A 183 -2.58 0.58 1.18
C ASP A 183 -4.03 0.59 0.64
N GLY A 184 -4.98 1.00 1.49
CA GLY A 184 -6.41 0.84 1.24
C GLY A 184 -7.03 -0.49 1.69
N GLY A 185 -6.26 -1.40 2.31
CA GLY A 185 -6.78 -2.56 3.03
C GLY A 185 -7.03 -3.83 2.18
N ALA A 186 -6.82 -3.76 0.87
CA ALA A 186 -6.92 -4.95 0.01
C ALA A 186 -5.80 -5.94 0.31
N THR A 187 -6.06 -7.25 0.24
CA THR A 187 -5.04 -8.30 0.43
C THR A 187 -4.53 -8.87 -0.89
N HIS A 188 -5.24 -8.61 -1.99
CA HIS A 188 -4.93 -9.06 -3.33
C HIS A 188 -5.50 -8.12 -4.41
N TYR A 189 -4.92 -8.17 -5.60
CA TYR A 189 -5.42 -7.52 -6.80
C TYR A 189 -5.39 -8.48 -7.99
N GLY A 190 -6.29 -8.21 -8.94
CA GLY A 190 -6.52 -8.99 -10.14
C GLY A 190 -7.46 -10.21 -9.92
N PRO A 191 -8.06 -10.73 -11.01
CA PRO A 191 -9.08 -11.78 -10.94
C PRO A 191 -8.53 -13.11 -10.41
N GLY A 192 -7.25 -13.41 -10.69
CA GLY A 192 -6.54 -14.61 -10.26
C GLY A 192 -5.65 -14.42 -9.03
N LYS A 193 -5.74 -13.28 -8.32
CA LYS A 193 -4.82 -12.91 -7.23
C LYS A 193 -3.35 -12.87 -7.69
N GLU A 194 -3.13 -12.32 -8.87
CA GLU A 194 -1.84 -12.09 -9.50
C GLU A 194 -0.90 -11.28 -8.58
N ILE A 195 -1.49 -10.38 -7.81
CA ILE A 195 -0.81 -9.60 -6.79
C ILE A 195 -1.42 -10.00 -5.45
N GLU A 196 -0.64 -10.63 -4.56
CA GLU A 196 -1.16 -11.14 -3.29
C GLU A 196 -0.13 -11.03 -2.17
N LEU A 197 -0.61 -10.59 -0.99
CA LEU A 197 0.13 -10.65 0.26
C LEU A 197 -0.20 -11.97 0.97
N LYS A 198 0.83 -12.72 1.35
CA LYS A 198 0.70 -13.92 2.17
C LYS A 198 1.53 -13.79 3.44
N GLU A 199 0.90 -13.93 4.58
CA GLU A 199 1.62 -14.18 5.82
C GLU A 199 2.22 -15.59 5.76
N LYS A 200 3.53 -15.70 5.96
CA LYS A 200 4.24 -16.99 5.89
C LYS A 200 4.45 -17.60 7.27
N GLN A 201 4.75 -16.76 8.25
CA GLN A 201 4.98 -17.07 9.66
C GLN A 201 4.64 -15.81 10.48
N ARG A 202 4.50 -15.96 11.81
CA ARG A 202 4.37 -14.82 12.71
C ARG A 202 5.50 -13.81 12.45
N ASN A 203 5.16 -12.55 12.21
CA ASN A 203 6.09 -11.45 11.92
C ASN A 203 6.89 -11.59 10.61
N LYS A 204 6.40 -12.39 9.64
CA LYS A 204 6.97 -12.50 8.30
C LYS A 204 5.89 -12.40 7.22
N ILE A 205 5.88 -11.27 6.53
CA ILE A 205 5.02 -11.04 5.37
C ILE A 205 5.80 -11.33 4.10
N LYS A 206 5.17 -12.10 3.22
CA LYS A 206 5.66 -12.40 1.89
C LYS A 206 4.72 -11.78 0.87
N CYS A 207 5.20 -10.77 0.16
CA CYS A 207 4.52 -10.25 -1.02
C CYS A 207 4.94 -11.08 -2.23
N ASN A 208 3.99 -11.71 -2.90
CA ASN A 208 4.22 -12.30 -4.21
C ASN A 208 3.63 -11.37 -5.25
N LEU A 209 4.49 -10.77 -6.06
CA LEU A 209 4.09 -10.06 -7.26
C LEU A 209 4.30 -10.97 -8.47
N ILE A 210 3.21 -11.34 -9.14
CA ILE A 210 3.24 -12.01 -10.44
C ILE A 210 2.96 -10.94 -11.49
N GLN A 211 4.00 -10.58 -12.25
CA GLN A 211 3.83 -9.80 -13.47
C GLN A 211 4.51 -10.54 -14.62
N ARG A 212 3.73 -10.93 -15.62
CA ARG A 212 4.22 -11.53 -16.85
C ARG A 212 4.10 -10.52 -17.99
N LYS A 213 5.13 -10.45 -18.83
CA LYS A 213 5.11 -9.76 -20.12
C LYS A 213 5.44 -10.78 -21.20
N THR A 214 4.72 -10.73 -22.31
CA THR A 214 5.01 -11.57 -23.48
C THR A 214 6.44 -11.37 -23.98
N ARG A 215 7.08 -12.49 -24.33
CA ARG A 215 8.46 -12.68 -24.83
C ARG A 215 9.58 -12.40 -23.82
N GLN A 216 9.95 -13.46 -23.08
CA GLN A 216 11.28 -13.76 -22.50
C GLN A 216 11.80 -13.04 -21.23
N THR A 217 10.98 -12.44 -20.37
CA THR A 217 11.46 -12.21 -18.98
C THR A 217 10.33 -12.19 -17.97
N GLU A 218 10.28 -13.23 -17.14
CA GLU A 218 9.46 -13.25 -15.94
C GLU A 218 10.15 -12.43 -14.84
N TYR A 219 9.40 -11.55 -14.15
CA TYR A 219 9.87 -10.93 -12.92
C TYR A 219 8.94 -11.34 -11.78
N PHE A 220 9.35 -12.35 -11.03
CA PHE A 220 8.75 -12.64 -9.73
C PHE A 220 9.45 -11.79 -8.69
N VAL A 221 8.73 -10.79 -8.19
CA VAL A 221 9.24 -10.05 -7.05
C VAL A 221 8.60 -10.64 -5.81
N ARG A 222 9.42 -11.46 -5.18
CA ARG A 222 9.14 -12.11 -3.91
C ARG A 222 9.81 -11.30 -2.84
N LEU A 223 9.04 -10.40 -2.25
CA LEU A 223 9.53 -9.58 -1.16
C LEU A 223 9.18 -10.28 0.15
N SER A 224 10.19 -10.47 0.99
CA SER A 224 10.00 -11.06 2.31
C SER A 224 10.49 -10.05 3.33
N VAL A 225 9.58 -9.56 4.15
CA VAL A 225 9.88 -8.64 5.25
C VAL A 225 9.75 -9.44 6.52
N SER A 226 10.73 -9.33 7.40
CA SER A 226 10.71 -9.94 8.73
C SER A 226 10.93 -8.84 9.73
N SER A 227 10.02 -8.66 10.69
CA SER A 227 10.32 -7.86 11.86
C SER A 227 11.01 -8.74 12.90
N ASN A 228 12.21 -8.34 13.32
CA ASN A 228 12.83 -8.94 14.50
C ASN A 228 12.24 -8.25 15.74
N LEU A 229 11.11 -8.76 16.23
CA LEU A 229 10.69 -8.51 17.61
C LEU A 229 11.59 -9.34 18.54
N LYS A 230 12.86 -8.95 18.66
CA LYS A 230 13.69 -9.29 19.83
C LYS A 230 14.13 -7.97 20.45
N ALA A 231 13.23 -7.40 21.24
CA ALA A 231 13.65 -6.55 22.34
C ALA A 231 14.28 -7.48 23.39
N GLU A 232 15.58 -7.74 23.29
CA GLU A 232 16.32 -8.17 24.46
C GLU A 232 16.40 -6.96 25.38
N LYS A 233 15.60 -7.01 26.46
CA LYS A 233 15.90 -6.29 27.68
C LYS A 233 17.32 -6.69 28.10
N LYS A 234 18.21 -5.71 28.18
CA LYS A 234 19.30 -5.68 29.15
C LYS A 234 19.34 -4.31 29.78
#